data_AF-A0A955HJY0-F1
#
_entry.id   AF-A0A955HJY0-F1
#
_cell.length_a   1.000
_cell.length_b   1.000
_cell.length_c   1.000
_cell.angle_alpha   90.00
_cell.angle_beta   90.00
_cell.angle_gamma   90.00
#
_symmetry.space_group_name_H-M   'P 1'
#
loop_
_entity.id
_entity.type
_entity.pdbx_description
1 polymer ?
#
loop_
_entity_poly.entity_id
_entity_poly.type
_entity_poly.pdbx_seq_one_letter_code
_entity_poly.pdbx_strand_id
1 'polypeptide(L)'
;MAKIQFSDALSKLQSVGHSKNGWHKSVCPAHADANPSLSFREDRDGTTIFHCFAGCSHNDIVLAIQGGATRTAEYKEAVKKCRNNSTPPWERVVEDSYTYQSESGSALFYKIRFGDGQFPKYMTKMTPVDKFGAWGLSCEPVLYRLPRVVEAPFVFFVEGEKDVKNMERFLRPYFDNRVAVFTNYDGAAVIGHGGSVGQKWVPWLYNRYLQGKHVFLWPDNDRPGHEHVKYMSDTLAGIAISCTTAKLPSYM
;
A
#
# COMPACT_ATOMS: atom_id res chain seq x y z
N MET A 1 -14.42 15.07 12.09
CA MET A 1 -14.89 13.68 12.27
C MET A 1 -15.22 13.49 13.74
N ALA A 2 -16.36 12.90 14.06
CA ALA A 2 -16.72 12.65 15.46
C ALA A 2 -15.74 11.63 16.06
N LYS A 3 -15.11 11.99 17.17
CA LYS A 3 -14.17 11.14 17.90
C LYS A 3 -14.91 10.45 19.04
N ILE A 4 -14.58 9.18 19.28
CA ILE A 4 -15.06 8.40 20.43
C ILE A 4 -13.85 8.08 21.30
N GLN A 5 -14.00 8.20 22.62
CA GLN A 5 -12.96 7.79 23.57
C GLN A 5 -12.89 6.26 23.65
N PHE A 6 -11.69 5.73 23.85
CA PHE A 6 -11.49 4.28 23.91
C PHE A 6 -12.30 3.60 25.01
N SER A 7 -12.41 4.25 26.17
CA SER A 7 -13.27 3.81 27.28
C SER A 7 -14.75 3.70 26.89
N ASP A 8 -15.26 4.63 26.10
CA ASP A 8 -16.65 4.62 25.61
C ASP A 8 -16.87 3.54 24.55
N ALA A 9 -15.86 3.30 23.70
CA ALA A 9 -15.92 2.19 22.74
C ALA A 9 -15.90 0.84 23.45
N LEU A 10 -15.07 0.67 24.48
CA LEU A 10 -14.95 -0.57 25.24
C LEU A 10 -16.24 -0.90 26.03
N SER A 11 -16.92 0.11 26.55
CA SER A 11 -18.18 -0.09 27.29
C SER A 11 -19.35 -0.46 26.38
N LYS A 12 -19.36 0.05 25.15
CA LYS A 12 -20.46 -0.14 24.19
C LYS A 12 -20.24 -1.31 23.22
N LEU A 13 -19.00 -1.66 22.92
CA LEU A 13 -18.65 -2.79 22.08
C LEU A 13 -18.22 -3.95 22.97
N GLN A 14 -19.01 -5.03 22.97
CA GLN A 14 -18.64 -6.26 23.67
C GLN A 14 -17.41 -6.88 22.99
N SER A 15 -16.23 -6.65 23.57
CA SER A 15 -14.98 -7.23 23.07
C SER A 15 -14.97 -8.73 23.33
N VAL A 16 -14.72 -9.51 22.29
CA VAL A 16 -14.63 -10.98 22.34
C VAL A 16 -13.19 -11.49 22.51
N GLY A 17 -12.23 -10.56 22.67
CA GLY A 17 -10.81 -10.86 22.83
C GLY A 17 -9.92 -9.68 22.39
N HIS A 18 -8.66 -9.72 22.82
CA HIS A 18 -7.64 -8.75 22.42
C HIS A 18 -6.35 -9.46 21.99
N SER A 19 -5.61 -8.85 21.06
CA SER A 19 -4.30 -9.31 20.64
C SER A 19 -3.17 -8.66 21.46
N LYS A 20 -1.96 -9.23 21.40
CA LYS A 20 -0.78 -8.74 22.12
C LYS A 20 -0.39 -7.29 21.79
N ASN A 21 -0.84 -6.76 20.66
CA ASN A 21 -0.59 -5.39 20.20
C ASN A 21 -1.74 -4.41 20.53
N GLY A 22 -2.64 -4.77 21.45
CA GLY A 22 -3.67 -3.87 21.99
C GLY A 22 -4.92 -3.70 21.10
N TRP A 23 -5.07 -4.50 20.04
CA TRP A 23 -6.30 -4.51 19.26
C TRP A 23 -7.35 -5.40 19.91
N HIS A 24 -8.53 -4.84 20.11
CA HIS A 24 -9.73 -5.53 20.53
C HIS A 24 -10.55 -5.95 19.32
N LYS A 25 -11.22 -7.09 19.44
CA LYS A 25 -12.12 -7.61 18.42
C LYS A 25 -13.56 -7.58 18.92
N SER A 26 -14.50 -7.13 18.10
CA SER A 26 -15.94 -7.19 18.38
C SER A 26 -16.73 -7.40 17.10
N VAL A 27 -18.04 -7.65 17.26
CA VAL A 27 -18.99 -7.47 16.17
C VAL A 27 -19.09 -5.99 15.82
N CYS A 28 -19.20 -5.68 14.53
CA CYS A 28 -19.42 -4.32 14.06
C CYS A 28 -20.88 -3.90 14.29
N PRO A 29 -21.16 -2.79 14.98
CA PRO A 29 -22.54 -2.32 15.17
C PRO A 29 -23.14 -1.68 13.92
N ALA A 30 -22.30 -1.32 12.93
CA ALA A 30 -22.73 -0.64 11.70
C ALA A 30 -23.25 -1.60 10.62
N HIS A 31 -23.17 -2.92 10.82
CA HIS A 31 -23.79 -3.92 9.93
C HIS A 31 -24.28 -5.15 10.70
N ALA A 32 -25.08 -5.99 10.05
CA ALA A 32 -25.48 -7.28 10.61
C ALA A 32 -24.27 -8.23 10.61
N ASP A 33 -23.58 -8.28 11.74
CA ASP A 33 -22.32 -9.00 11.89
C ASP A 33 -22.49 -10.28 12.69
N ALA A 34 -22.40 -11.42 12.02
CA ALA A 34 -22.49 -12.74 12.67
C ALA A 34 -21.13 -13.24 13.18
N ASN A 35 -20.03 -12.69 12.64
CA ASN A 35 -18.66 -13.04 13.00
C ASN A 35 -17.90 -11.76 13.33
N PRO A 36 -17.16 -11.65 14.45
CA PRO A 36 -16.48 -10.43 14.85
C PRO A 36 -15.58 -9.86 13.73
N SER A 37 -16.01 -8.78 13.08
CA SER A 37 -15.32 -8.17 11.93
C SER A 37 -14.79 -6.77 12.21
N LEU A 38 -15.05 -6.23 13.41
CA LEU A 38 -14.55 -4.94 13.85
C LEU A 38 -13.32 -5.14 14.74
N SER A 39 -12.21 -4.54 14.34
CA SER A 39 -11.04 -4.34 15.20
C SER A 39 -10.99 -2.90 15.67
N PHE A 40 -10.69 -2.69 16.95
CA PHE A 40 -10.53 -1.34 17.50
C PHE A 40 -9.43 -1.30 18.54
N ARG A 41 -8.77 -0.16 18.69
CA ARG A 41 -7.73 0.06 19.70
C ARG A 41 -7.68 1.52 20.12
N GLU A 42 -7.03 1.75 21.25
CA GLU A 42 -6.69 3.08 21.73
C GLU A 42 -5.59 3.71 20.84
N ASP A 43 -5.80 4.97 20.47
CA ASP A 43 -4.80 5.84 19.87
C ASP A 43 -4.06 6.65 20.95
N ARG A 44 -2.97 7.31 20.56
CA ARG A 44 -2.12 8.09 21.49
C ARG A 44 -2.85 9.22 22.20
N ASP A 45 -3.94 9.74 21.63
CA ASP A 45 -4.76 10.81 22.20
C ASP A 45 -5.95 10.28 23.03
N GLY A 46 -5.98 8.98 23.34
CA GLY A 46 -7.07 8.31 24.07
C GLY A 46 -8.30 8.00 23.22
N THR A 47 -8.29 8.38 21.93
CA THR A 47 -9.41 8.14 21.03
C THR A 47 -9.34 6.76 20.40
N THR A 48 -10.47 6.29 19.86
CA THR A 48 -10.54 4.95 19.28
C THR A 48 -10.26 4.97 17.78
N ILE A 49 -9.31 4.13 17.35
CA ILE A 49 -9.14 3.77 15.95
C ILE A 49 -10.01 2.54 15.66
N PHE A 50 -10.86 2.63 14.65
CA PHE A 50 -11.67 1.52 14.17
C PHE A 50 -11.16 1.00 12.83
N HIS A 51 -11.22 -0.31 12.65
CA HIS A 51 -11.02 -0.97 11.37
C HIS A 51 -12.05 -2.08 11.21
N CYS A 52 -13.03 -1.87 10.33
CA CYS A 52 -14.01 -2.89 9.98
C CYS A 52 -13.55 -3.65 8.73
N PHE A 53 -13.30 -4.95 8.86
CA PHE A 53 -12.91 -5.80 7.73
C PHE A 53 -14.07 -6.05 6.74
N ALA A 54 -15.29 -5.66 7.09
CA ALA A 54 -16.44 -5.66 6.19
C ALA A 54 -16.65 -4.34 5.43
N GLY A 55 -15.81 -3.32 5.69
CA GLY A 55 -15.79 -2.07 4.91
C GLY A 55 -16.61 -0.90 5.47
N CYS A 56 -17.09 -0.95 6.72
CA CYS A 56 -17.75 0.21 7.34
C CYS A 56 -16.78 1.37 7.56
N SER A 57 -17.23 2.60 7.30
CA SER A 57 -16.42 3.80 7.56
C SER A 57 -16.35 4.11 9.06
N HIS A 58 -15.37 4.91 9.46
CA HIS A 58 -15.24 5.40 10.84
C HIS A 58 -16.52 6.10 11.31
N ASN A 59 -17.12 6.93 10.46
CA ASN A 59 -18.35 7.64 10.80
C ASN A 59 -19.55 6.69 11.01
N ASP A 60 -19.68 5.65 10.18
CA ASP A 60 -20.77 4.67 10.34
C ASP A 60 -20.70 3.97 11.69
N ILE A 61 -19.48 3.60 12.10
CA ILE A 61 -19.22 2.93 13.37
C ILE A 61 -19.51 3.88 14.55
N VAL A 62 -19.04 5.13 14.47
CA VAL A 62 -19.28 6.14 15.51
C VAL A 62 -20.78 6.43 15.66
N LEU A 63 -21.51 6.60 14.56
CA LEU A 63 -22.96 6.83 14.58
C LEU A 63 -23.73 5.64 15.16
N ALA A 64 -23.33 4.41 14.82
CA ALA A 64 -23.93 3.20 15.36
C ALA A 64 -23.68 3.08 16.88
N ILE A 65 -22.50 3.47 17.37
CA ILE A 65 -22.16 3.48 18.81
C ILE A 65 -22.88 4.60 19.57
N GLN A 66 -23.18 5.74 18.93
CA GLN A 66 -23.79 6.91 19.57
C GLN A 66 -25.32 6.88 19.63
N GLY A 67 -25.99 5.95 18.95
CA GLY A 67 -27.41 5.63 19.18
C GLY A 67 -28.40 6.03 18.09
N GLY A 68 -28.03 5.95 16.80
CA GLY A 68 -28.89 6.42 15.71
C GLY A 68 -28.95 5.57 14.45
N ALA A 69 -29.06 4.24 14.55
CA ALA A 69 -29.54 3.42 13.44
C ALA A 69 -30.44 2.31 13.98
N THR A 70 -31.63 2.69 14.44
CA THR A 70 -32.78 1.78 14.37
C THR A 70 -32.84 1.21 12.96
N ARG A 71 -32.99 -0.10 12.89
CA ARG A 71 -33.13 -0.98 11.72
C ARG A 71 -34.23 -0.53 10.73
N THR A 72 -34.12 0.63 10.09
CA THR A 72 -35.01 1.00 8.99
C THR A 72 -34.61 0.20 7.75
N ALA A 73 -35.60 -0.22 6.98
CA ALA A 73 -35.38 -0.90 5.70
C ALA A 73 -34.53 -0.03 4.75
N GLU A 74 -34.63 1.30 4.88
CA GLU A 74 -33.85 2.30 4.14
C GLU A 74 -32.35 2.25 4.49
N TYR A 75 -31.97 2.10 5.77
CA TYR A 75 -30.57 1.90 6.15
C TYR A 75 -30.04 0.53 5.67
N LYS A 76 -30.88 -0.50 5.67
CA LYS A 76 -30.52 -1.82 5.10
C LYS A 76 -30.32 -1.77 3.57
N GLU A 77 -31.07 -0.94 2.85
CA GLU A 77 -30.85 -0.70 1.42
C GLU A 77 -29.57 0.11 1.16
N ALA A 78 -29.30 1.13 1.96
CA ALA A 78 -28.07 1.91 1.87
C ALA A 78 -26.81 1.05 2.17
N VAL A 79 -26.86 0.18 3.19
CA VAL A 79 -25.76 -0.72 3.56
C VAL A 79 -25.63 -1.91 2.61
N LYS A 80 -26.74 -2.41 2.00
CA LYS A 80 -26.66 -3.40 0.90
C LYS A 80 -25.89 -2.86 -0.30
N LYS A 81 -25.99 -1.55 -0.57
CA LYS A 81 -25.25 -0.88 -1.65
C LYS A 81 -23.73 -0.90 -1.45
N CYS A 82 -23.26 -0.95 -0.20
CA CYS A 82 -21.83 -0.92 0.12
C CYS A 82 -21.11 -2.27 -0.01
N ARG A 83 -21.84 -3.41 -0.08
CA ARG A 83 -21.24 -4.75 -0.23
C ARG A 83 -21.39 -5.38 -1.62
N ASN A 84 -22.27 -4.88 -2.48
CA ASN A 84 -22.60 -5.54 -3.75
C ASN A 84 -22.28 -4.73 -5.03
N ASN A 85 -21.72 -3.52 -4.92
CA ASN A 85 -21.46 -2.66 -6.08
C ASN A 85 -19.98 -2.50 -6.47
N SER A 86 -19.03 -3.13 -5.79
CA SER A 86 -17.66 -3.16 -6.31
C SER A 86 -17.61 -4.16 -7.47
N THR A 87 -17.42 -3.64 -8.69
CA THR A 87 -17.15 -4.45 -9.87
C THR A 87 -16.02 -5.42 -9.52
N PRO A 88 -16.21 -6.74 -9.68
CA PRO A 88 -15.20 -7.68 -9.26
C PRO A 88 -13.91 -7.46 -10.08
N PRO A 89 -12.74 -7.76 -9.51
CA PRO A 89 -11.43 -7.58 -10.13
C PRO A 89 -11.30 -7.92 -11.62
N TRP A 90 -11.93 -9.01 -12.04
CA TRP A 90 -11.88 -9.54 -13.40
C TRP A 90 -12.80 -8.81 -14.39
N GLU A 91 -13.70 -7.97 -13.91
CA GLU A 91 -14.60 -7.11 -14.71
C GLU A 91 -14.17 -5.63 -14.72
N ARG A 92 -13.17 -5.27 -13.92
CA ARG A 92 -12.68 -3.89 -13.81
C ARG A 92 -11.83 -3.48 -15.01
N VAL A 93 -11.86 -2.19 -15.34
CA VAL A 93 -11.07 -1.63 -16.45
C VAL A 93 -9.61 -1.53 -16.05
N VAL A 94 -8.76 -2.31 -16.71
CA VAL A 94 -7.30 -2.29 -16.51
C VAL A 94 -6.69 -1.09 -17.27
N GLU A 95 -6.05 -0.17 -16.54
CA GLU A 95 -5.26 0.93 -17.11
C GLU A 95 -3.86 0.46 -17.52
N ASP A 96 -3.21 -0.33 -16.65
CA ASP A 96 -1.85 -0.81 -16.87
C ASP A 96 -1.60 -2.11 -16.08
N SER A 97 -0.56 -2.85 -16.47
CA SER A 97 -0.13 -4.07 -15.78
C SER A 97 1.39 -4.11 -15.68
N TYR A 98 1.89 -4.25 -14.45
CA TYR A 98 3.31 -4.27 -14.16
C TYR A 98 3.74 -5.69 -13.81
N THR A 99 4.52 -6.32 -14.68
CA THR A 99 5.07 -7.65 -14.46
C THR A 99 6.26 -7.59 -13.52
N TYR A 100 6.17 -8.27 -12.39
CA TYR A 100 7.29 -8.50 -11.47
C TYR A 100 7.95 -9.83 -11.84
N GLN A 101 9.27 -9.80 -12.02
CA GLN A 101 10.06 -10.91 -12.53
C GLN A 101 11.12 -11.33 -11.52
N SER A 102 11.42 -12.62 -11.49
CA SER A 102 12.64 -13.14 -10.85
C SER A 102 13.90 -12.60 -11.55
N GLU A 103 15.07 -12.81 -10.94
CA GLU A 103 16.36 -12.41 -11.51
C GLU A 103 16.62 -13.02 -12.90
N SER A 104 16.13 -14.24 -13.16
CA SER A 104 16.23 -14.92 -14.46
C SER A 104 15.21 -14.45 -15.50
N GLY A 105 14.32 -13.52 -15.13
CA GLY A 105 13.29 -12.98 -16.02
C GLY A 105 11.96 -13.75 -16.02
N SER A 106 11.82 -14.85 -15.27
CA SER A 106 10.53 -15.54 -15.13
C SER A 106 9.53 -14.65 -14.38
N ALA A 107 8.31 -14.52 -14.92
CA ALA A 107 7.24 -13.72 -14.30
C ALA A 107 6.74 -14.38 -13.00
N LEU A 108 6.74 -13.64 -11.90
CA LEU A 108 6.29 -14.11 -10.58
C LEU A 108 4.84 -13.72 -10.31
N PHE A 109 4.51 -12.45 -10.58
CA PHE A 109 3.17 -11.90 -10.42
C PHE A 109 3.03 -10.61 -11.23
N TYR A 110 1.79 -10.15 -11.35
CA TYR A 110 1.43 -8.89 -11.98
C TYR A 110 0.83 -7.97 -10.95
N LYS A 111 1.23 -6.70 -10.95
CA LYS A 111 0.52 -5.63 -10.25
C LYS A 111 -0.33 -4.88 -11.26
N ILE A 112 -1.63 -5.08 -11.18
CA ILE A 112 -2.64 -4.54 -12.08
C ILE A 112 -3.08 -3.19 -11.52
N ARG A 113 -3.07 -2.16 -12.37
CA ARG A 113 -3.62 -0.85 -12.08
C ARG A 113 -4.97 -0.70 -12.79
N PHE A 114 -5.99 -0.33 -12.04
CA PHE A 114 -7.33 -0.09 -12.58
C PHE A 114 -7.54 1.40 -12.90
N GLY A 115 -8.19 1.67 -14.02
CA GLY A 115 -8.49 3.00 -14.54
C GLY A 115 -9.95 3.42 -14.40
N ASP A 116 -10.76 2.63 -13.70
CA ASP A 116 -12.20 2.86 -13.51
C ASP A 116 -12.53 3.82 -12.36
N GLY A 117 -11.52 4.38 -11.69
CA GLY A 117 -11.69 5.27 -10.54
C GLY A 117 -12.18 4.58 -9.25
N GLN A 118 -12.36 3.25 -9.26
CA GLN A 118 -12.78 2.49 -8.09
C GLN A 118 -11.59 2.11 -7.20
N PHE A 119 -11.86 1.86 -5.92
CA PHE A 119 -10.88 1.31 -4.98
C PHE A 119 -11.00 -0.22 -4.87
N PRO A 120 -9.89 -0.95 -4.70
CA PRO A 120 -8.50 -0.47 -4.66
C PRO A 120 -7.98 -0.12 -6.07
N LYS A 121 -7.13 0.91 -6.17
CA LYS A 121 -6.55 1.34 -7.47
C LYS A 121 -5.58 0.32 -8.07
N TYR A 122 -4.94 -0.47 -7.22
CA TYR A 122 -3.99 -1.50 -7.60
C TYR A 122 -4.35 -2.83 -6.95
N MET A 123 -4.08 -3.92 -7.64
CA MET A 123 -4.16 -5.27 -7.08
C MET A 123 -3.12 -6.19 -7.69
N THR A 124 -2.75 -7.23 -6.95
CA THR A 124 -1.77 -8.21 -7.39
C THR A 124 -2.43 -9.50 -7.83
N LYS A 125 -1.89 -10.10 -8.90
CA LYS A 125 -2.33 -11.36 -9.47
C LYS A 125 -1.12 -12.28 -9.68
N MET A 126 -1.17 -13.49 -9.13
CA MET A 126 -0.05 -14.43 -9.17
C MET A 126 0.09 -15.16 -10.53
N THR A 127 1.30 -15.66 -10.80
CA THR A 127 1.62 -16.56 -11.93
C THR A 127 1.83 -18.00 -11.42
N PRO A 128 1.41 -19.05 -12.16
CA PRO A 128 0.60 -19.01 -13.37
C PRO A 128 -0.81 -18.51 -13.07
N VAL A 129 -1.40 -17.79 -14.02
CA VAL A 129 -2.77 -17.33 -13.92
C VAL A 129 -3.69 -18.53 -14.09
N ASP A 130 -4.24 -19.07 -13.00
CA ASP A 130 -5.32 -20.05 -13.08
C ASP A 130 -6.68 -19.34 -13.29
N LYS A 131 -7.72 -20.12 -13.62
CA LYS A 131 -9.07 -19.60 -13.91
C LYS A 131 -9.72 -18.86 -12.73
N PHE A 132 -9.25 -19.12 -11.52
CA PHE A 132 -9.73 -18.45 -10.30
C PHE A 132 -8.83 -17.29 -9.88
N GLY A 133 -7.67 -17.12 -10.52
CA GLY A 133 -6.68 -16.08 -10.38
C GLY A 133 -6.37 -15.79 -8.92
N ALA A 134 -5.36 -16.44 -8.33
CA ALA A 134 -4.91 -16.07 -6.99
C ALA A 134 -4.56 -14.57 -6.93
N TRP A 135 -5.49 -13.80 -6.35
CA TRP A 135 -5.36 -12.38 -6.11
C TRP A 135 -4.67 -12.15 -4.76
N GLY A 136 -3.90 -11.08 -4.68
CA GLY A 136 -3.03 -10.80 -3.55
C GLY A 136 -1.62 -11.37 -3.76
N LEU A 137 -0.66 -10.77 -3.05
CA LEU A 137 0.71 -11.21 -3.06
C LEU A 137 0.88 -12.39 -2.10
N SER A 138 1.35 -13.54 -2.61
CA SER A 138 1.61 -14.74 -1.81
C SER A 138 3.07 -15.21 -1.84
N CYS A 139 3.96 -14.38 -2.40
CA CYS A 139 5.40 -14.60 -2.41
C CYS A 139 6.15 -13.39 -1.86
N GLU A 140 7.45 -13.57 -1.63
CA GLU A 140 8.33 -12.45 -1.28
C GLU A 140 8.35 -11.42 -2.44
N PRO A 141 8.06 -10.13 -2.17
CA PRO A 141 8.05 -9.12 -3.22
C PRO A 141 9.46 -8.85 -3.73
N VAL A 142 9.57 -8.58 -5.03
CA VAL A 142 10.83 -8.22 -5.69
C VAL A 142 10.79 -6.77 -6.18
N LEU A 143 11.94 -6.22 -6.59
CA LEU A 143 11.97 -4.91 -7.26
C LEU A 143 11.29 -4.99 -8.63
N TYR A 144 10.55 -3.94 -9.00
CA TYR A 144 10.08 -3.82 -10.38
C TYR A 144 11.29 -3.63 -11.30
N ARG A 145 11.34 -4.34 -12.43
CA ARG A 145 12.51 -4.45 -13.33
C ARG A 145 13.72 -5.20 -12.75
N LEU A 146 13.53 -6.11 -11.79
CA LEU A 146 14.62 -6.84 -11.13
C LEU A 146 15.73 -7.39 -12.07
N PRO A 147 15.45 -8.11 -13.19
CA PRO A 147 16.51 -8.58 -14.09
C PRO A 147 17.48 -7.47 -14.53
N ARG A 148 16.94 -6.30 -14.88
CA ARG A 148 17.71 -5.13 -15.30
C ARG A 148 18.47 -4.50 -14.15
N VAL A 149 17.88 -4.46 -12.95
CA VAL A 149 18.54 -3.95 -11.75
C VAL A 149 19.77 -4.78 -11.41
N VAL A 150 19.69 -6.11 -11.52
CA VAL A 150 20.81 -7.02 -11.24
C VAL A 150 21.96 -6.78 -12.23
N GLU A 151 21.68 -6.59 -13.50
CA GLU A 151 22.71 -6.36 -14.54
C GLU A 151 23.33 -4.96 -14.51
N ALA A 152 22.54 -3.92 -14.28
CA ALA A 152 22.98 -2.54 -14.47
C ALA A 152 23.87 -2.03 -13.32
N PRO A 153 25.06 -1.45 -13.59
CA PRO A 153 25.86 -0.79 -12.56
C PRO A 153 25.28 0.55 -12.08
N PHE A 154 24.47 1.22 -12.91
CA PHE A 154 23.80 2.48 -12.56
C PHE A 154 22.30 2.25 -12.47
N VAL A 155 21.71 2.55 -11.32
CA VAL A 155 20.30 2.26 -11.06
C VAL A 155 19.58 3.49 -10.52
N PHE A 156 18.42 3.79 -11.09
CA PHE A 156 17.58 4.93 -10.76
C PHE A 156 16.32 4.43 -10.06
N PHE A 157 16.10 4.87 -8.83
CA PHE A 157 14.87 4.63 -8.10
C PHE A 157 13.88 5.79 -8.36
N VAL A 158 12.63 5.43 -8.61
CA VAL A 158 11.45 6.32 -8.62
C VAL A 158 10.33 5.68 -7.79
N GLU A 159 9.33 6.45 -7.38
CA GLU A 159 8.33 5.98 -6.41
C GLU A 159 7.30 4.97 -6.94
N GLY A 160 7.04 4.97 -8.25
CA GLY A 160 5.98 4.16 -8.84
C GLY A 160 6.35 3.52 -10.17
N GLU A 161 5.68 2.42 -10.50
CA GLU A 161 5.95 1.67 -11.74
C GLU A 161 5.62 2.49 -13.00
N LYS A 162 4.67 3.43 -12.89
CA LYS A 162 4.36 4.38 -13.96
C LYS A 162 5.54 5.30 -14.25
N ASP A 163 6.19 5.80 -13.19
CA ASP A 163 7.34 6.69 -13.31
C ASP A 163 8.57 5.95 -13.84
N VAL A 164 8.71 4.66 -13.49
CA VAL A 164 9.72 3.79 -14.11
C VAL A 164 9.53 3.79 -15.64
N LYS A 165 8.32 3.52 -16.13
CA LYS A 165 8.04 3.51 -17.59
C LYS A 165 8.28 4.89 -18.23
N ASN A 166 7.91 5.98 -17.56
CA ASN A 166 8.12 7.34 -18.05
C ASN A 166 9.62 7.67 -18.17
N MET A 167 10.38 7.38 -17.12
CA MET A 167 11.82 7.63 -17.07
C MET A 167 12.58 6.72 -18.03
N GLU A 168 12.21 5.44 -18.17
CA GLU A 168 12.75 4.55 -19.20
C GLU A 168 12.53 5.12 -20.61
N ARG A 169 11.34 5.66 -20.90
CA ARG A 169 11.04 6.30 -22.19
C ARG A 169 11.91 7.53 -22.43
N PHE A 170 12.09 8.36 -21.42
CA PHE A 170 12.90 9.58 -21.51
C PHE A 170 14.40 9.27 -21.69
N LEU A 171 14.90 8.31 -20.92
CA LEU A 171 16.30 7.92 -20.94
C LEU A 171 16.64 7.00 -22.12
N ARG A 172 15.65 6.45 -22.85
CA ARG A 172 15.83 5.52 -23.99
C ARG A 172 16.96 5.89 -24.95
N PRO A 173 17.12 7.16 -25.38
CA PRO A 173 18.23 7.56 -26.27
C PRO A 173 19.63 7.43 -25.66
N TYR A 174 19.72 7.32 -24.34
CA TYR A 174 20.95 7.31 -23.55
C TYR A 174 21.23 5.96 -22.86
N PHE A 175 20.34 4.96 -22.98
CA PHE A 175 20.59 3.63 -22.41
C PHE A 175 21.56 2.84 -23.28
N ASP A 176 22.73 2.54 -22.73
CA ASP A 176 23.76 1.65 -23.31
C ASP A 176 23.80 0.26 -22.61
N ASN A 177 22.65 -0.25 -22.17
CA ASN A 177 22.51 -1.42 -21.29
C ASN A 177 23.11 -1.29 -19.87
N ARG A 178 23.79 -0.19 -19.51
CA ARG A 178 24.40 -0.03 -18.17
C ARG A 178 23.50 0.66 -17.15
N VAL A 179 22.29 1.06 -17.56
CA VAL A 179 21.32 1.76 -16.72
C VAL A 179 20.05 0.90 -16.54
N ALA A 180 19.48 0.95 -15.34
CA ALA A 180 18.14 0.46 -15.05
C ALA A 180 17.35 1.47 -14.21
N VAL A 181 16.03 1.52 -14.40
CA VAL A 181 15.11 2.29 -13.56
C VAL A 181 14.20 1.32 -12.85
N PHE A 182 13.92 1.53 -11.57
CA PHE A 182 13.19 0.58 -10.74
C PHE A 182 12.39 1.26 -9.63
N THR A 183 11.54 0.46 -8.98
CA THR A 183 10.81 0.84 -7.76
C THR A 183 10.56 -0.41 -6.89
N ASN A 184 10.15 -0.22 -5.63
CA ASN A 184 9.72 -1.30 -4.73
C ASN A 184 8.22 -1.61 -4.91
N TYR A 185 7.79 -2.78 -4.43
CA TYR A 185 6.44 -3.29 -4.65
C TYR A 185 5.33 -2.37 -4.11
N ASP A 186 5.46 -1.78 -2.92
CA ASP A 186 4.39 -1.01 -2.28
C ASP A 186 4.48 0.51 -2.47
N GLY A 187 5.39 0.98 -3.32
CA GLY A 187 5.69 2.41 -3.53
C GLY A 187 6.27 3.08 -2.28
N ALA A 188 6.13 4.41 -2.19
CA ALA A 188 6.79 5.20 -1.15
C ALA A 188 6.17 5.09 0.25
N ALA A 189 6.82 5.74 1.21
CA ALA A 189 6.40 5.79 2.61
C ALA A 189 4.99 6.37 2.78
N VAL A 190 4.34 6.03 3.89
CA VAL A 190 3.04 6.60 4.27
C VAL A 190 3.23 7.47 5.51
N ILE A 191 2.63 8.66 5.50
CA ILE A 191 2.59 9.54 6.68
C ILE A 191 1.30 9.25 7.44
N GLY A 192 1.43 8.62 8.60
CA GLY A 192 0.33 8.35 9.52
C GLY A 192 -0.10 9.56 10.33
N HIS A 193 -1.19 9.40 11.08
CA HIS A 193 -1.67 10.41 12.01
C HIS A 193 -0.59 10.75 13.05
N GLY A 194 -0.38 12.05 13.31
CA GLY A 194 0.70 12.51 14.19
C GLY A 194 2.09 12.54 13.53
N GLY A 195 2.18 12.35 12.22
CA GLY A 195 3.43 12.52 11.46
C GLY A 195 4.38 11.31 11.49
N SER A 196 3.93 10.16 12.00
CA SER A 196 4.70 8.92 11.96
C SER A 196 4.92 8.45 10.52
N VAL A 197 6.16 8.12 10.16
CA VAL A 197 6.49 7.64 8.81
C VAL A 197 6.48 6.12 8.80
N GLY A 198 5.56 5.52 8.03
CA GLY A 198 5.52 4.10 7.72
C GLY A 198 6.37 3.82 6.49
N GLN A 199 7.63 3.46 6.70
CA GLN A 199 8.55 3.12 5.61
C GLN A 199 8.10 1.84 4.91
N LYS A 200 8.14 1.86 3.57
CA LYS A 200 7.81 0.70 2.72
C LYS A 200 9.03 0.08 2.05
N TRP A 201 10.20 0.69 2.24
CA TRP A 201 11.46 0.11 1.82
C TRP A 201 11.87 -0.93 2.85
N VAL A 202 12.25 -2.11 2.38
CA VAL A 202 12.62 -3.26 3.22
C VAL A 202 14.10 -3.56 3.01
N PRO A 203 15.02 -3.05 3.86
CA PRO A 203 16.46 -3.13 3.59
C PRO A 203 16.99 -4.55 3.43
N TRP A 204 16.60 -5.47 4.32
CA TRP A 204 17.08 -6.87 4.26
C TRP A 204 16.62 -7.60 3.01
N LEU A 205 15.53 -7.14 2.39
CA LEU A 205 14.97 -7.71 1.17
C LEU A 205 15.63 -7.12 -0.08
N TYR A 206 15.76 -5.79 -0.14
CA TYR A 206 16.11 -5.10 -1.38
C TYR A 206 17.58 -4.69 -1.49
N ASN A 207 18.27 -4.39 -0.38
CA ASN A 207 19.62 -3.79 -0.45
C ASN A 207 20.65 -4.73 -1.09
N ARG A 208 20.44 -6.05 -1.03
CA ARG A 208 21.26 -7.05 -1.73
C ARG A 208 21.38 -6.79 -3.24
N TYR A 209 20.32 -6.25 -3.85
CA TYR A 209 20.30 -5.95 -5.29
C TYR A 209 21.06 -4.68 -5.65
N LEU A 210 21.36 -3.83 -4.66
CA LEU A 210 21.98 -2.53 -4.84
C LEU A 210 23.46 -2.50 -4.41
N GLN A 211 23.97 -3.62 -3.89
CA GLN A 211 25.36 -3.77 -3.51
C GLN A 211 26.28 -3.58 -4.72
N GLY A 212 27.31 -2.75 -4.57
CA GLY A 212 28.29 -2.52 -5.63
C GLY A 212 27.76 -1.71 -6.82
N LYS A 213 26.64 -0.97 -6.65
CA LYS A 213 26.04 -0.14 -7.71
C LYS A 213 26.08 1.35 -7.36
N HIS A 214 25.96 2.19 -8.37
CA HIS A 214 25.67 3.61 -8.23
C HIS A 214 24.16 3.81 -8.24
N VAL A 215 23.61 4.27 -7.11
CA VAL A 215 22.17 4.42 -6.90
C VAL A 215 21.79 5.89 -6.97
N PHE A 216 20.81 6.22 -7.80
CA PHE A 216 20.22 7.55 -7.91
C PHE A 216 18.77 7.50 -7.43
N LEU A 217 18.42 8.31 -6.44
CA LEU A 217 17.09 8.34 -5.85
C LEU A 217 16.32 9.56 -6.35
N TRP A 218 15.16 9.34 -6.95
CA TRP A 218 14.29 10.38 -7.49
C TRP A 218 12.91 10.27 -6.84
N PRO A 219 12.69 10.93 -5.68
CA PRO A 219 11.41 10.88 -5.00
C PRO A 219 10.35 11.66 -5.78
N ASP A 220 9.09 11.48 -5.42
CA ASP A 220 8.06 12.47 -5.66
C ASP A 220 8.40 13.72 -4.83
N ASN A 221 8.02 14.89 -5.33
CA ASN A 221 8.36 16.15 -4.67
C ASN A 221 7.38 16.48 -3.53
N ASP A 222 7.21 15.55 -2.61
CA ASP A 222 6.38 15.68 -1.43
C ASP A 222 7.08 15.12 -0.18
N ARG A 223 6.50 15.38 0.98
CA ARG A 223 7.08 14.94 2.25
C ARG A 223 7.24 13.41 2.34
N PRO A 224 6.21 12.57 2.09
CA PRO A 224 6.37 11.12 2.08
C PRO A 224 7.54 10.64 1.20
N GLY A 225 7.68 11.22 0.02
CA GLY A 225 8.72 10.87 -0.93
C GLY A 225 10.12 11.19 -0.43
N HIS A 226 10.32 12.41 0.06
CA HIS A 226 11.59 12.83 0.67
C HIS A 226 11.97 11.95 1.86
N GLU A 227 11.03 11.63 2.74
CA GLU A 227 11.26 10.72 3.88
C GLU A 227 11.60 9.29 3.43
N HIS A 228 11.00 8.84 2.33
CA HIS A 228 11.25 7.52 1.78
C HIS A 228 12.66 7.38 1.22
N VAL A 229 13.10 8.30 0.35
CA VAL A 229 14.44 8.25 -0.23
C VAL A 229 15.52 8.59 0.78
N LYS A 230 15.23 9.41 1.79
CA LYS A 230 16.15 9.63 2.91
C LYS A 230 16.43 8.31 3.63
N TYR A 231 15.38 7.58 4.01
CA TYR A 231 15.52 6.28 4.67
C TYR A 231 16.25 5.26 3.80
N MET A 232 15.94 5.20 2.50
CA MET A 232 16.70 4.37 1.56
C MET A 232 18.18 4.72 1.54
N SER A 233 18.52 6.00 1.41
CA SER A 233 19.90 6.50 1.40
C SER A 233 20.67 6.12 2.65
N ASP A 234 20.06 6.33 3.83
CA ASP A 234 20.66 5.95 5.11
C ASP A 234 20.95 4.44 5.19
N THR A 235 20.03 3.60 4.72
CA THR A 235 20.19 2.13 4.78
C THR A 235 21.14 1.56 3.72
N LEU A 236 21.45 2.33 2.67
CA LEU A 236 22.37 1.95 1.60
C LEU A 236 23.81 2.40 1.86
N ALA A 237 24.04 3.19 2.92
CA ALA A 237 25.36 3.61 3.33
C ALA A 237 26.26 2.39 3.60
N GLY A 238 27.40 2.31 2.90
CA GLY A 238 28.33 1.18 3.00
C GLY A 238 27.91 -0.07 2.20
N ILE A 239 26.78 -0.04 1.49
CA ILE A 239 26.31 -1.14 0.61
C ILE A 239 26.48 -0.75 -0.86
N ALA A 240 25.91 0.39 -1.26
CA ALA A 240 26.08 0.93 -2.60
C ALA A 240 27.46 1.61 -2.76
N ILE A 241 27.98 1.68 -3.99
CA ILE A 241 29.21 2.46 -4.28
C ILE A 241 28.95 3.95 -4.03
N SER A 242 27.78 4.43 -4.47
CA SER A 242 27.32 5.78 -4.20
C SER A 242 25.79 5.82 -4.14
N CYS A 243 25.24 6.73 -3.35
CA CYS A 243 23.82 7.00 -3.30
C CYS A 243 23.59 8.51 -3.40
N THR A 244 22.92 8.96 -4.46
CA THR A 244 22.68 10.38 -4.74
C THR A 244 21.19 10.63 -4.86
N THR A 245 20.65 11.58 -4.10
CA THR A 245 19.24 11.99 -4.22
C THR A 245 19.12 13.18 -5.16
N ALA A 246 18.18 13.11 -6.11
CA ALA A 246 17.90 14.18 -7.05
C ALA A 246 17.32 15.40 -6.31
N LYS A 247 17.84 16.60 -6.62
CA LYS A 247 17.26 17.86 -6.14
C LYS A 247 16.16 18.28 -7.10
N LEU A 248 14.91 18.22 -6.64
CA LEU A 248 13.76 18.66 -7.41
C LEU A 248 13.53 20.16 -7.19
N PRO A 249 13.12 20.91 -8.23
CA PRO A 249 12.77 22.31 -8.08
C PRO A 249 11.61 22.45 -7.07
N SER A 250 11.69 23.45 -6.19
CA SER A 250 10.54 23.86 -5.39
C SER A 250 9.43 24.35 -6.31
N TYR A 251 8.20 23.89 -6.10
CA TYR A 251 7.04 24.49 -6.78
C TYR A 251 6.92 25.95 -6.35
N MET A 252 6.86 26.87 -7.32
CA MET A 252 6.34 28.23 -7.13
C MET A 252 4.82 28.20 -7.01
#